data_AF-A0A972F8R3-F1
#
_entry.id   AF-A0A972F8R3-F1
#
_cell.length_a   1.000
_cell.length_b   1.000
_cell.length_c   1.000
_cell.angle_alpha   90.00
_cell.angle_beta   90.00
_cell.angle_gamma   90.00
#
_symmetry.space_group_name_H-M   'P 1'
#
loop_
_entity.id
_entity.type
_entity.pdbx_description
1 polymer ?
#
loop_
_entity_poly.entity_id
_entity_poly.type
_entity_poly.pdbx_seq_one_letter_code
_entity_poly.pdbx_strand_id
1 'polypeptide(L)' 'DGTVTNVRMIRSSGFATLDDAIERAIRVSSPLPLPSSPELFQRELRLRFRPLEE' A
#
# COMPACT_ATOMS: atom_id res chain seq x y z
N ASP A 1 0.67 14.79 5.78
CA ASP A 1 0.09 15.13 4.45
C ASP A 1 -0.34 13.89 3.66
N GLY A 2 0.03 12.67 4.09
CA GLY A 2 -0.38 11.43 3.40
C GLY A 2 0.60 10.99 2.32
N THR A 3 1.71 11.70 2.14
CA THR A 3 2.72 11.37 1.13
C THR A 3 3.35 9.99 1.39
N VAL A 4 3.35 9.13 0.38
CA VAL A 4 4.02 7.82 0.43
C VAL A 4 5.52 8.03 0.25
N THR A 5 6.29 7.81 1.33
CA THR A 5 7.74 8.04 1.33
C THR A 5 8.55 6.82 0.91
N ASN A 6 8.06 5.61 1.17
CA ASN A 6 8.72 4.37 0.79
C ASN A 6 7.70 3.23 0.59
N VAL A 7 8.01 2.31 -0.30
CA VAL A 7 7.25 1.08 -0.53
C VAL A 7 8.22 -0.08 -0.60
N ARG A 8 7.93 -1.16 0.11
CA ARG A 8 8.77 -2.36 0.13
C ARG A 8 7.91 -3.62 0.09
N MET A 9 8.30 -4.57 -0.75
CA MET A 9 7.73 -5.91 -0.76
C MET A 9 8.21 -6.72 0.45
N ILE A 10 7.26 -7.14 1.30
CA ILE A 10 7.53 -8.04 2.44
C ILE A 10 7.47 -9.50 1.99
N ARG A 11 6.51 -9.83 1.11
CA ARG A 11 6.31 -11.17 0.54
C ARG A 11 5.79 -11.03 -0.88
N SER A 12 6.44 -11.70 -1.83
CA SER A 12 6.00 -11.78 -3.23
C SER A 12 4.72 -12.60 -3.36
N SER A 13 3.87 -12.25 -4.31
CA SER A 13 2.71 -13.06 -4.73
C SER A 13 3.11 -14.32 -5.52
N GLY A 14 4.37 -14.42 -5.95
CA GLY A 14 4.85 -15.42 -6.91
C GLY A 14 4.68 -15.00 -8.38
N PHE A 15 4.03 -13.87 -8.65
CA PHE A 15 3.83 -13.32 -9.99
C PHE A 15 4.43 -11.92 -10.10
N ALA A 16 5.59 -11.81 -10.75
CA ALA A 16 6.34 -10.55 -10.84
C ALA A 16 5.53 -9.39 -11.43
N THR A 17 4.69 -9.65 -12.44
CA THR A 17 3.84 -8.61 -13.05
C THR A 17 2.79 -8.06 -12.09
N LEU A 18 2.25 -8.90 -11.21
CA LEU A 18 1.29 -8.49 -10.18
C LEU A 18 2.00 -7.71 -9.07
N ASP A 19 3.14 -8.20 -8.61
CA ASP A 19 3.98 -7.55 -7.60
C ASP A 19 4.35 -6.12 -8.03
N ASP A 20 4.80 -5.96 -9.27
CA ASP A 20 5.10 -4.67 -9.90
C ASP A 20 3.87 -3.76 -9.99
N ALA A 21 2.72 -4.31 -10.41
CA ALA A 21 1.49 -3.54 -10.56
C ALA A 21 1.00 -3.00 -9.20
N ILE A 22 1.09 -3.83 -8.15
CA ILE A 22 0.73 -3.45 -6.78
C ILE A 22 1.65 -2.34 -6.28
N GLU A 23 2.97 -2.46 -6.46
CA GLU A 23 3.89 -1.41 -6.03
C GLU A 23 3.61 -0.08 -6.75
N ARG A 24 3.42 -0.12 -8.07
CA ARG A 24 3.07 1.07 -8.87
C ARG A 24 1.77 1.70 -8.40
N ALA A 25 0.73 0.89 -8.14
CA ALA A 25 -0.55 1.39 -7.66
C ALA A 25 -0.40 2.13 -6.32
N ILE A 26 0.35 1.58 -5.37
CA ILE A 26 0.62 2.22 -4.07
C ILE A 26 1.31 3.58 -4.25
N ARG A 27 2.31 3.66 -5.14
CA ARG A 27 3.00 4.92 -5.42
C ARG A 27 2.08 5.97 -6.04
N VAL A 28 1.22 5.56 -6.98
CA VAL A 28 0.23 6.43 -7.63
C VAL A 28 -0.85 6.90 -6.66
N SER A 29 -1.16 6.13 -5.62
CA SER A 29 -2.09 6.54 -4.57
C SER A 29 -1.57 7.66 -3.65
N SER A 30 -0.32 8.12 -3.82
CA SER A 30 0.21 9.24 -3.04
C SER A 30 -0.37 10.59 -3.53
N PRO A 31 -0.83 11.47 -2.62
CA PRO A 31 -0.92 11.27 -1.17
C PRO A 31 -2.17 10.47 -0.78
N LEU A 32 -2.03 9.64 0.25
CA LEU A 32 -3.14 8.92 0.86
C LEU A 32 -4.09 9.89 1.59
N PRO A 33 -5.40 9.61 1.61
CA PRO A 33 -6.35 10.40 2.37
C PRO A 33 -5.98 10.39 3.85
N LEU A 34 -6.10 11.55 4.48
CA LEU A 34 -5.91 11.66 5.92
C LEU A 34 -7.12 11.06 6.65
N PRO A 35 -6.90 10.34 7.77
CA PRO A 35 -8.00 9.86 8.58
C PRO A 35 -8.79 11.03 9.18
N SER A 36 -10.06 10.79 9.47
CA SER A 36 -10.95 11.76 10.12
C SER A 36 -10.50 12.14 11.53
N SER A 37 -9.87 11.20 12.25
CA SER A 37 -9.28 11.41 13.57
C SER A 37 -7.76 11.22 13.54
N PRO A 38 -6.96 12.12 14.15
CA PRO A 38 -5.50 12.00 14.16
C PRO A 38 -4.96 10.72 14.81
N GLU A 39 -5.65 10.20 15.83
CA GLU A 39 -5.29 8.95 16.51
C GLU A 39 -5.35 7.70 15.64
N LEU A 40 -6.09 7.74 14.52
CA LEU A 40 -6.17 6.64 13.56
C LEU A 40 -4.99 6.64 12.57
N PHE A 41 -4.17 7.70 12.56
CA PHE A 41 -3.05 7.79 11.65
C PHE A 41 -1.97 6.76 11.99
N GLN A 42 -1.65 5.92 11.00
CA GLN A 42 -0.54 4.97 11.08
C GLN A 42 0.51 5.33 10.03
N ARG A 43 1.75 5.54 10.49
CA ARG A 43 2.88 5.85 9.61
C ARG A 43 3.32 4.63 8.77
N GLU A 44 3.25 3.43 9.34
CA GLU A 44 3.59 2.18 8.66
C GLU A 44 2.31 1.38 8.40
N LEU A 45 2.04 1.07 7.13
CA LEU A 45 0.92 0.23 6.71
C LEU A 45 1.44 -1.11 6.20
N ARG A 46 0.91 -2.21 6.74
CA ARG A 46 1.19 -3.58 6.26
C ARG A 46 -0.01 -4.11 5.50
N LEU A 47 0.03 -3.96 4.18
CA LEU A 47 -1.04 -4.38 3.29
C LEU A 47 -0.84 -5.84 2.86
N ARG A 48 -1.92 -6.63 2.89
CA ARG A 48 -1.96 -8.00 2.38
C ARG A 48 -2.96 -8.05 1.23
N PHE A 49 -2.46 -8.28 0.03
CA PHE A 49 -3.28 -8.32 -1.19
C PHE A 49 -3.64 -9.76 -1.53
N ARG A 50 -4.94 -10.02 -1.69
CA ARG A 50 -5.51 -11.31 -2.07
C ARG A 50 -6.64 -11.06 -3.07
N PRO A 51 -6.33 -10.84 -4.36
CA PRO A 51 -7.31 -10.39 -5.35
C PRO A 51 -8.49 -11.34 -5.57
N LEU A 52 -8.36 -12.61 -5.16
CA LEU A 52 -9.36 -13.66 -5.35
C LEU A 52 -10.01 -14.10 -4.03
N GLU A 53 -9.60 -13.59 -2.88
CA GLU A 53 -10.35 -13.79 -1.62
C GLU A 53 -11.42 -12.69 -1.53
N GLU A 54 -12.66 -13.10 -1.27
CA GLU A 54 -13.75 -12.20 -0.84
C GLU A 54 -13.53 -11.69 0.59
#